data_AF-A0A930KPN4-F1
#
_entry.id   AF-A0A930KPN4-F1
#
_cell.length_a   1.000
_cell.length_b   1.000
_cell.length_c   1.000
_cell.angle_alpha   90.00
_cell.angle_beta   90.00
_cell.angle_gamma   90.00
#
_symmetry.space_group_name_H-M   'P 1'
#
loop_
_entity.id
_entity.type
_entity.pdbx_description
1 polymer ?
#
loop_
_entity_poly.entity_id
_entity_poly.type
_entity_poly.pdbx_seq_one_letter_code
_entity_poly.pdbx_strand_id
1 'polypeptide(L)'
;MPGSTVPTSGANQGRNLTAAPHSATPQSTSEDATTVGRTILSEDEIRRALTRIAYEIIETNKGVENLVLIGIRSRGVPLAVRLAARIQAIEPNFNAETRIGALDITAYRDDQRDAPEPQTAGESLMPAVGIEGKTMVLVD
;
A
#
# COMPACT_ATOMS: atom_id res chain seq x y z
N MET A 1 -69.36 -14.69 -25.35
CA MET A 1 -69.46 -15.85 -26.25
C MET A 1 -68.49 -15.64 -27.40
N PRO A 2 -67.75 -16.66 -27.86
CA PRO A 2 -67.21 -17.86 -27.20
C PRO A 2 -65.65 -17.81 -27.25
N GLY A 3 -64.84 -18.70 -26.67
CA GLY A 3 -65.05 -19.98 -26.04
C GLY A 3 -63.80 -20.85 -26.30
N SER A 4 -63.49 -21.74 -25.34
CA SER A 4 -62.94 -23.09 -25.55
C SER A 4 -61.49 -23.20 -26.11
N THR A 5 -60.60 -24.11 -25.75
CA THR A 5 -60.54 -25.27 -24.84
C THR A 5 -59.08 -25.75 -24.80
N VAL A 6 -58.71 -26.45 -23.72
CA VAL A 6 -57.49 -27.28 -23.54
C VAL A 6 -57.35 -28.33 -24.67
N PRO A 7 -56.17 -28.93 -24.96
CA PRO A 7 -55.76 -30.11 -24.16
C PRO A 7 -54.24 -30.33 -23.96
N THR A 8 -53.97 -31.08 -22.89
CA THR A 8 -52.79 -31.89 -22.56
C THR A 8 -52.44 -32.92 -23.65
N SER A 9 -51.15 -33.28 -23.77
CA SER A 9 -50.62 -34.66 -23.97
C SER A 9 -49.47 -34.77 -24.99
N GLY A 10 -48.49 -35.62 -24.69
CA GLY A 10 -47.48 -36.12 -25.65
C GLY A 10 -46.05 -35.93 -25.16
N ALA A 11 -45.52 -36.78 -24.26
CA ALA A 11 -44.90 -38.05 -24.60
C ALA A 11 -43.68 -37.92 -25.53
N ASN A 12 -42.54 -37.89 -24.88
CA ASN A 12 -41.21 -38.35 -25.29
C ASN A 12 -41.22 -39.41 -26.43
N GLN A 13 -40.52 -39.12 -27.53
CA GLN A 13 -39.78 -40.10 -28.36
C GLN A 13 -39.00 -39.41 -29.47
N GLY A 14 -37.68 -39.59 -29.47
CA GLY A 14 -36.80 -39.09 -30.54
C GLY A 14 -35.34 -39.40 -30.24
N ARG A 15 -35.00 -40.70 -30.26
CA ARG A 15 -33.61 -41.16 -30.20
C ARG A 15 -32.90 -40.85 -31.52
N ASN A 16 -31.78 -40.15 -31.37
CA ASN A 16 -30.51 -40.31 -32.08
C ASN A 16 -30.44 -39.89 -33.56
N LEU A 17 -29.41 -39.10 -33.90
CA LEU A 17 -28.52 -39.32 -35.06
C LEU A 17 -27.47 -38.18 -35.16
N THR A 18 -26.20 -38.60 -35.20
CA THR A 18 -25.11 -38.02 -36.01
C THR A 18 -24.16 -37.00 -35.36
N ALA A 19 -23.01 -37.55 -34.95
CA ALA A 19 -21.63 -37.14 -35.25
C ALA A 19 -21.19 -35.68 -35.02
N ALA A 20 -20.26 -35.54 -34.07
CA ALA A 20 -19.40 -34.38 -33.87
C ALA A 20 -18.58 -34.01 -35.13
N PRO A 21 -18.30 -32.72 -35.35
CA PRO A 21 -17.07 -32.30 -35.99
C PRO A 21 -15.97 -32.13 -34.94
N HIS A 22 -14.83 -32.73 -35.26
CA HIS A 22 -13.54 -32.59 -34.60
C HIS A 22 -12.99 -31.15 -34.71
N SER A 23 -12.18 -30.80 -33.69
CA SER A 23 -11.03 -29.91 -33.77
C SER A 23 -11.24 -28.40 -33.90
N ALA A 24 -11.09 -27.70 -32.77
CA ALA A 24 -10.07 -26.66 -32.63
C ALA A 24 -9.96 -26.24 -31.15
N THR A 25 -8.92 -26.70 -30.47
CA THR A 25 -8.41 -26.08 -29.26
C THR A 25 -7.45 -24.97 -29.67
N PRO A 26 -7.67 -23.70 -29.28
CA PRO A 26 -6.56 -22.81 -28.99
C PRO A 26 -6.25 -22.96 -27.50
N GLN A 27 -5.16 -23.65 -27.25
CA GLN A 27 -4.43 -23.61 -26.00
C GLN A 27 -3.80 -22.22 -25.93
N SER A 28 -4.41 -21.30 -25.20
CA SER A 28 -3.71 -20.10 -24.72
C SER A 28 -3.41 -20.31 -23.24
N THR A 29 -2.28 -20.99 -23.03
CA THR A 29 -1.47 -20.88 -21.82
C THR A 29 -1.05 -19.41 -21.68
N SER A 30 -1.83 -18.61 -20.98
CA SER A 30 -1.24 -17.49 -20.24
C SER A 30 -0.86 -18.08 -18.89
N GLU A 31 0.34 -18.64 -18.83
CA GLU A 31 1.03 -18.82 -17.56
C GLU A 31 1.10 -17.43 -16.92
N ASP A 32 0.22 -17.22 -15.95
CA ASP A 32 0.34 -16.13 -15.00
C ASP A 32 1.60 -16.42 -14.19
N ALA A 33 2.74 -16.01 -14.74
CA ALA A 33 4.00 -15.97 -14.03
C ALA A 33 3.93 -14.84 -12.99
N THR A 34 3.04 -15.03 -12.01
CA THR A 34 3.14 -14.36 -10.73
C THR A 34 4.52 -14.73 -10.20
N THR A 35 5.46 -13.80 -10.35
CA THR A 35 6.75 -13.89 -9.68
C THR A 35 6.42 -13.85 -8.20
N VAL A 36 6.35 -15.03 -7.56
CA VAL A 36 6.24 -15.14 -6.11
C VAL A 36 7.55 -14.64 -5.55
N GLY A 37 7.61 -13.33 -5.31
CA GLY A 37 8.76 -12.70 -4.68
C GLY A 37 9.00 -13.37 -3.33
N ARG A 38 10.28 -13.60 -3.00
CA ARG A 38 10.65 -14.11 -1.68
C ARG A 38 10.42 -13.03 -0.64
N THR A 39 9.52 -13.28 0.31
CA THR A 39 9.35 -12.42 1.49
C THR A 39 10.66 -12.36 2.27
N ILE A 40 11.19 -11.16 2.47
CA ILE A 40 12.42 -10.92 3.24
C ILE A 40 12.10 -10.56 4.70
N LEU A 41 10.99 -9.84 4.92
CA LEU A 41 10.51 -9.48 6.24
C LEU A 41 9.01 -9.79 6.32
N SER A 42 8.65 -10.64 7.29
CA SER A 42 7.27 -10.87 7.70
C SER A 42 6.70 -9.65 8.44
N GLU A 43 5.38 -9.58 8.55
CA GLU A 43 4.69 -8.52 9.30
C GLU A 43 5.19 -8.40 10.75
N ASP A 44 5.38 -9.55 11.40
CA ASP A 44 5.89 -9.62 12.77
C ASP A 44 7.33 -9.13 12.89
N GLU A 45 8.18 -9.40 11.89
CA GLU A 45 9.55 -8.89 11.85
C GLU A 45 9.57 -7.37 11.66
N ILE A 46 8.72 -6.83 10.78
CA ILE A 46 8.56 -5.38 10.59
C ILE A 46 8.09 -4.73 11.89
N ARG A 47 7.08 -5.31 12.56
CA ARG A 47 6.56 -4.80 13.83
C ARG A 47 7.63 -4.78 14.91
N ARG A 48 8.41 -5.86 15.06
CA ARG A 48 9.52 -5.92 16.03
C ARG A 48 10.62 -4.91 15.69
N ALA A 49 10.97 -4.78 14.41
CA ALA A 49 11.98 -3.83 13.96
C ALA A 49 11.58 -2.38 14.27
N LEU A 50 10.33 -2.00 13.95
CA LEU A 50 9.81 -0.66 14.24
C LEU A 50 9.79 -0.36 15.75
N THR A 51 9.40 -1.32 16.58
CA THR A 51 9.44 -1.15 18.05
C THR A 51 10.87 -0.94 18.54
N ARG A 52 11.85 -1.71 18.03
CA ARG A 52 13.27 -1.51 18.39
C ARG A 52 13.76 -0.12 17.98
N ILE A 53 13.49 0.29 16.75
CA ILE A 53 13.86 1.61 16.24
C ILE A 53 13.23 2.73 17.08
N ALA A 54 11.97 2.57 17.51
CA ALA A 54 11.31 3.56 18.37
C ALA A 54 12.05 3.77 19.70
N TYR A 55 12.42 2.68 20.39
CA TYR A 55 13.21 2.77 21.61
C TYR A 55 14.58 3.42 21.38
N GLU A 56 15.28 3.02 20.32
CA GLU A 56 16.60 3.59 19.97
C GLU A 56 16.50 5.10 19.70
N ILE A 57 15.45 5.56 19.02
CA ILE A 57 15.20 6.99 18.78
C ILE A 57 14.98 7.71 20.11
N ILE A 58 14.10 7.21 20.98
CA ILE A 58 13.79 7.87 22.26
C ILE A 58 15.05 7.96 23.13
N GLU A 59 15.81 6.87 23.25
CA GLU A 59 17.03 6.82 24.05
C GLU A 59 18.10 7.78 23.51
N THR A 60 18.35 7.75 22.20
CA THR A 60 19.36 8.62 21.57
C THR A 60 19.03 10.10 21.73
N ASN A 61 17.75 10.45 21.69
CA ASN A 61 17.28 11.82 21.81
C ASN A 61 17.01 12.27 23.25
N LYS A 62 17.19 11.38 24.24
CA LYS A 62 16.92 11.61 25.67
C LYS A 62 15.46 12.03 25.93
N GLY A 63 14.53 11.41 25.21
CA GLY A 63 13.12 11.75 25.22
C GLY A 63 12.60 12.16 23.86
N VAL A 64 11.44 12.82 23.86
CA VAL A 64 10.62 13.10 22.67
C VAL A 64 10.26 14.57 22.52
N GLU A 65 10.68 15.42 23.45
CA GLU A 65 10.29 16.83 23.58
C GLU A 65 10.62 17.61 22.30
N ASN A 66 11.80 17.36 21.74
CA ASN A 66 12.28 18.03 20.54
C ASN A 66 12.27 17.15 19.28
N LEU A 67 11.63 15.99 19.33
CA LEU A 67 11.61 15.04 18.21
C LEU A 67 10.52 15.37 17.19
N VAL A 68 10.88 15.32 15.90
CA VAL A 68 9.95 15.28 14.77
C VAL A 68 10.36 14.18 13.78
N LEU A 69 9.38 13.55 13.12
CA LEU A 69 9.61 12.51 12.12
C LEU A 69 9.21 13.03 10.74
N ILE A 70 10.08 12.87 9.74
CA ILE A 70 9.81 13.30 8.37
C ILE A 70 9.94 12.10 7.43
N GLY A 71 8.83 11.68 6.82
CA GLY A 71 8.85 10.63 5.82
C GLY A 71 9.34 11.15 4.47
N ILE A 72 10.28 10.45 3.85
CA ILE A 72 10.79 10.78 2.50
C ILE A 72 10.02 9.95 1.48
N ARG A 73 9.49 10.61 0.44
CA ARG A 73 8.70 9.99 -0.64
C ARG A 73 7.47 9.20 -0.14
N SER A 74 6.78 8.55 -1.07
CA SER A 74 5.50 7.87 -0.81
C SER A 74 5.57 6.67 0.14
N ARG A 75 6.72 6.00 0.28
CA ARG A 75 6.87 4.82 1.17
C ARG A 75 7.40 5.18 2.56
N GLY A 76 8.24 6.21 2.68
CA GLY A 76 8.74 6.69 3.97
C GLY A 76 7.64 7.29 4.84
N VAL A 77 6.64 7.96 4.24
CA VAL A 77 5.53 8.57 4.99
C VAL A 77 4.69 7.54 5.78
N PRO A 78 4.19 6.43 5.20
CA PRO A 78 3.53 5.38 5.97
C PRO A 78 4.40 4.76 7.06
N LEU A 79 5.72 4.65 6.84
CA LEU A 79 6.65 4.15 7.86
C LEU A 79 6.82 5.16 9.00
N ALA A 80 6.94 6.45 8.70
CA ALA A 80 7.00 7.52 9.69
C ALA A 80 5.75 7.54 10.57
N VAL A 81 4.56 7.37 9.97
CA VAL A 81 3.28 7.27 10.70
C VAL A 81 3.28 6.05 11.64
N ARG A 82 3.69 4.89 11.14
CA ARG A 82 3.76 3.66 11.96
C ARG A 82 4.76 3.84 13.11
N LEU A 83 5.91 4.44 12.84
CA LEU A 83 6.95 4.69 13.84
C LEU A 83 6.47 5.70 14.90
N ALA A 84 5.84 6.78 14.48
CA ALA A 84 5.24 7.79 15.37
C ALA A 84 4.22 7.17 16.33
N ALA A 85 3.34 6.30 15.82
CA ALA A 85 2.36 5.60 16.65
C ALA A 85 3.03 4.68 17.69
N ARG A 86 4.18 4.07 17.36
CA ARG A 86 4.96 3.28 18.32
C ARG A 86 5.63 4.17 19.37
N ILE A 87 6.22 5.29 18.96
CA ILE A 87 6.82 6.27 19.87
C ILE A 87 5.75 6.81 20.83
N GLN A 88 4.60 7.23 20.33
CA GLN A 88 3.48 7.71 21.16
C GLN A 88 2.97 6.66 22.14
N ALA A 89 2.97 5.38 21.76
CA ALA A 89 2.58 4.30 22.66
C ALA A 89 3.58 4.07 23.80
N ILE A 90 4.86 4.37 23.58
CA ILE A 90 5.93 4.25 24.58
C ILE A 90 6.01 5.53 25.44
N GLU A 91 5.90 6.69 24.81
CA GLU A 91 6.00 8.04 25.38
C GLU A 91 4.72 8.85 25.05
N PRO A 92 3.68 8.79 25.91
CA PRO A 92 2.37 9.40 25.62
C PRO A 92 2.38 10.93 25.47
N ASN A 93 3.44 11.61 25.92
CA ASN A 93 3.67 13.04 25.72
C ASN A 93 4.09 13.38 24.27
N PHE A 94 4.46 12.39 23.46
CA PHE A 94 4.68 12.56 22.03
C PHE A 94 3.33 12.57 21.28
N ASN A 95 2.94 13.73 20.74
CA ASN A 95 1.78 13.82 19.86
C ASN A 95 2.19 13.57 18.40
N ALA A 96 1.84 12.40 17.87
CA ALA A 96 2.15 12.00 16.50
C ALA A 96 1.54 12.95 15.45
N GLU A 97 0.32 13.43 15.66
CA GLU A 97 -0.42 14.25 14.68
C GLU A 97 0.27 15.57 14.36
N THR A 98 0.98 16.14 15.34
CA THR A 98 1.63 17.44 15.20
C THR A 98 3.11 17.36 14.89
N ARG A 99 3.71 16.16 14.97
CA ARG A 99 5.17 15.93 14.88
C ARG A 99 5.61 15.10 13.68
N ILE A 100 4.68 14.74 12.79
CA ILE A 100 4.98 14.06 11.52
C ILE A 100 4.95 15.08 10.38
N GLY A 101 5.89 14.94 9.45
CA GLY A 101 5.88 15.62 8.17
C GLY A 101 6.23 14.68 7.01
N ALA A 102 6.17 15.24 5.81
CA ALA A 102 6.56 14.58 4.56
C ALA A 102 7.55 15.47 3.81
N LEU A 103 8.57 14.87 3.22
CA LEU A 103 9.52 15.57 2.37
C LEU A 103 9.53 14.95 0.97
N ASP A 104 9.18 15.77 -0.01
CA ASP A 104 9.40 15.45 -1.41
C ASP A 104 10.72 16.06 -1.88
N ILE A 105 11.66 15.18 -2.22
CA ILE A 105 12.99 15.53 -2.71
C ILE A 105 13.06 15.57 -4.25
N THR A 106 11.95 15.28 -4.95
CA THR A 106 11.93 15.09 -6.41
C THR A 106 12.52 16.27 -7.16
N ALA A 107 12.15 17.50 -6.80
CA ALA A 107 12.63 18.73 -7.45
C ALA A 107 14.12 19.04 -7.21
N TYR A 108 14.77 18.39 -6.25
CA TYR A 108 16.14 18.70 -5.83
C TYR A 108 17.17 17.66 -6.27
N ARG A 109 16.78 16.62 -7.00
CA ARG A 109 17.74 15.62 -7.45
C ARG A 109 18.43 16.06 -8.75
N ASP A 110 19.76 16.06 -8.71
CA ASP A 110 20.61 16.49 -9.83
C ASP A 110 20.44 15.68 -11.13
N ASP A 111 19.88 14.48 -11.04
CA ASP A 111 19.65 13.56 -12.15
C ASP A 111 18.36 13.86 -12.95
N GLN A 112 17.58 14.87 -12.56
CA GLN A 112 16.29 15.21 -13.19
C GLN A 112 16.28 16.46 -14.07
N ARG A 113 17.46 17.03 -14.40
CA ARG A 113 17.56 18.28 -15.17
C ARG A 113 16.90 18.23 -16.57
N ASP A 114 16.72 17.04 -17.13
CA ASP A 114 16.11 16.81 -18.45
C ASP A 114 14.76 16.05 -18.40
N ALA A 115 14.23 15.77 -17.20
CA ALA A 115 12.94 15.09 -17.07
C ALA A 115 11.80 16.13 -17.22
N PRO A 116 10.71 15.83 -17.96
CA PRO A 116 9.50 16.65 -17.92
C PRO A 116 9.04 16.75 -16.47
N GLU A 117 8.53 17.93 -16.06
CA GLU A 117 8.11 18.21 -14.68
C GLU A 117 7.44 16.99 -14.04
N PRO A 118 7.83 16.60 -12.82
CA PRO A 118 7.31 15.41 -12.19
C PRO A 118 5.78 15.50 -12.12
N GLN A 119 5.11 14.62 -12.87
CA GLN A 119 3.63 14.54 -12.96
C GLN A 119 2.97 14.19 -11.61
N THR A 120 3.78 13.94 -10.57
CA THR A 120 3.38 13.69 -9.20
C THR A 120 4.47 14.21 -8.26
N ALA A 121 4.66 15.53 -8.22
CA ALA A 121 5.33 16.13 -7.06
C ALA A 121 4.46 15.83 -5.84
N GLY A 122 4.99 15.08 -4.88
CA GLY A 122 4.39 14.99 -3.56
C GLY A 122 4.54 16.34 -2.87
N GLU A 123 3.52 16.81 -2.16
CA GLU A 123 3.70 18.03 -1.37
C GLU A 123 4.56 17.72 -0.15
N SER A 124 5.56 18.57 0.09
CA SER A 124 6.28 18.55 1.36
C SER A 124 5.39 19.16 2.43
N LEU A 125 5.17 18.41 3.51
CA LEU A 125 4.34 18.81 4.63
C LEU A 125 5.22 18.95 5.86
N MET A 126 5.27 20.15 6.44
CA MET A 126 6.02 20.38 7.66
C MET A 126 5.19 19.98 8.89
N PRO A 127 5.83 19.45 9.95
CA PRO A 127 5.16 19.23 11.22
C PRO A 127 4.54 20.52 11.75
N ALA A 128 3.33 20.44 12.33
CA ALA A 128 2.62 21.61 12.86
C ALA A 128 3.41 22.33 13.98
N VAL A 129 4.26 21.60 14.71
CA VAL A 129 5.14 22.17 15.74
C VAL A 129 6.37 22.91 15.18
N GLY A 130 6.54 22.93 13.86
CA GLY A 130 7.73 23.45 13.19
C GLY A 130 8.95 22.53 13.34
N ILE A 131 10.07 22.97 12.76
CA ILE A 131 11.34 22.20 12.72
C ILE A 131 12.51 22.90 13.43
N GLU A 132 12.34 24.17 13.78
CA GLU A 132 13.41 24.97 14.40
C GLU A 132 13.75 24.46 15.80
N GLY A 133 15.04 24.23 16.05
CA GLY A 133 15.53 23.68 17.31
C GLY A 133 15.04 22.26 17.61
N LYS A 134 14.50 21.54 16.62
CA LYS A 134 14.03 20.16 16.74
C LYS A 134 15.08 19.19 16.21
N THR A 135 15.16 18.01 16.81
CA THR A 135 15.87 16.89 16.21
C THR A 135 14.94 16.21 15.21
N MET A 136 15.39 16.18 13.96
CA MET A 136 14.63 15.61 12.86
C MET A 136 15.13 14.20 12.54
N VAL A 137 14.24 13.22 12.59
CA VAL A 137 14.51 11.87 12.10
C VAL A 137 13.85 11.71 10.73
N LEU A 138 14.69 11.49 9.72
CA LEU A 138 14.25 11.18 8.36
C LEU A 138 13.93 9.68 8.26
N VAL A 139 12.81 9.36 7.61
CA VAL A 139 12.32 7.97 7.47
C VAL A 139 12.15 7.64 5.99
N ASP A 140 12.83 6.60 5.52
CA ASP A 140 12.76 6.02 4.16
C ASP A 140 12.87 4.50 4.22
#